data_AF-A0A7K4N3A1-F1
#
_entry.id   AF-A0A7K4N3A1-F1
#
_cell.length_a   1.000
_cell.length_b   1.000
_cell.length_c   1.000
_cell.angle_alpha   90.00
_cell.angle_beta   90.00
_cell.angle_gamma   90.00
#
_symmetry.space_group_name_H-M   'P 1'
#
loop_
_entity.id
_entity.type
_entity.pdbx_description
1 polymer ?
#
loop_
_entity_poly.entity_id
_entity_poly.type
_entity_poly.pdbx_seq_one_letter_code
_entity_poly.pdbx_strand_id
1 'polypeptide(L)'
;MKTDEFDSIIFDCDGVLIDVTKSYDTTINRTISYVLKEIADITVDTPLTNEILLKFKSTGGFNDEIDITYSGILCFIAAKKLNKNPTELIIDVLDNAD
;
A
#
# COMPACT_ATOMS: atom_id res chain seq x y z
N MET A 1 29.65 -15.52 -36.04
CA MET A 1 28.94 -14.25 -35.83
C MET A 1 29.74 -13.50 -34.77
N LYS A 2 30.44 -12.42 -35.12
CA LYS A 2 31.00 -11.52 -34.10
C LYS A 2 29.77 -10.90 -33.44
N THR A 3 29.59 -11.13 -32.16
CA THR A 3 28.63 -10.36 -31.38
C THR A 3 29.10 -8.92 -31.46
N ASP A 4 28.28 -8.03 -32.01
CA ASP A 4 28.46 -6.60 -31.81
C ASP A 4 28.57 -6.38 -30.30
N GLU A 5 29.72 -5.91 -29.84
CA GLU A 5 29.98 -5.67 -28.42
C GLU A 5 28.98 -4.61 -27.94
N PHE A 6 28.16 -4.93 -26.94
CA PHE A 6 27.22 -3.98 -26.36
C PHE A 6 27.99 -2.87 -25.63
N ASP A 7 27.67 -1.60 -25.93
CA ASP A 7 28.34 -0.45 -25.31
C ASP A 7 27.98 -0.27 -23.83
N SER A 8 26.76 -0.67 -23.43
CA SER A 8 26.33 -0.62 -22.02
C SER A 8 25.10 -1.49 -21.74
N ILE A 9 24.90 -1.83 -20.47
CA ILE A 9 23.68 -2.45 -19.93
C ILE A 9 23.24 -1.63 -18.71
N ILE A 10 21.94 -1.33 -18.63
CA ILE A 10 21.34 -0.58 -17.53
C ILE A 10 20.36 -1.51 -16.79
N PHE A 11 20.43 -1.53 -15.47
CA PHE A 11 19.54 -2.31 -14.61
C PHE A 11 18.76 -1.37 -13.71
N ASP A 12 17.47 -1.66 -13.56
CA ASP A 12 16.66 -1.12 -12.47
C ASP A 12 17.05 -1.81 -11.14
N CYS A 13 16.68 -1.23 -10.00
CA CYS A 13 16.94 -1.82 -8.70
C CYS A 13 15.81 -2.76 -8.29
N ASP A 14 14.61 -2.21 -8.13
CA ASP A 14 13.49 -2.91 -7.51
C ASP A 14 12.85 -3.89 -8.50
N GLY A 15 12.73 -5.15 -8.12
CA GLY A 15 12.21 -6.20 -9.00
C GLY A 15 13.20 -6.65 -10.08
N VAL A 16 14.42 -6.10 -10.12
CA VAL A 16 15.51 -6.51 -11.03
C VAL A 16 16.76 -6.94 -10.24
N LEU A 17 17.39 -6.02 -9.51
CA LEU A 17 18.55 -6.32 -8.66
C LEU A 17 18.15 -6.73 -7.24
N ILE A 18 16.99 -6.28 -6.76
CA ILE A 18 16.51 -6.49 -5.40
C ILE A 18 15.08 -7.06 -5.44
N ASP A 19 14.86 -8.14 -4.70
CA ASP A 19 13.51 -8.67 -4.46
C ASP A 19 12.78 -7.81 -3.41
N VAL A 20 11.83 -7.01 -3.88
CA VAL A 20 10.98 -6.13 -3.07
C VAL A 20 9.57 -6.68 -2.85
N THR A 21 9.31 -7.95 -3.22
CA THR A 21 7.96 -8.55 -3.25
C THR A 21 7.18 -8.37 -1.94
N LYS A 22 7.86 -8.25 -0.80
CA LYS A 22 7.21 -8.11 0.52
C LYS A 22 7.49 -6.79 1.24
N SER A 23 8.51 -6.03 0.86
CA SER A 23 9.02 -4.93 1.68
C SER A 23 8.01 -3.79 1.82
N TYR A 24 7.43 -3.35 0.71
CA TYR A 24 6.46 -2.27 0.67
C TYR A 24 5.17 -2.63 1.41
N ASP A 25 4.52 -3.73 1.04
CA ASP A 25 3.27 -4.19 1.66
C ASP A 25 3.41 -4.44 3.17
N THR A 26 4.55 -4.99 3.61
CA THR A 26 4.86 -5.18 5.02
C THR A 26 5.01 -3.84 5.74
N THR A 27 5.67 -2.87 5.11
CA THR A 27 5.92 -1.55 5.69
C THR A 27 4.62 -0.77 5.84
N ILE A 28 3.76 -0.78 4.82
CA ILE A 28 2.42 -0.16 4.85
C ILE A 28 1.61 -0.75 6.02
N ASN A 29 1.44 -2.07 6.05
CA ASN A 29 0.62 -2.73 7.08
C ASN A 29 1.16 -2.48 8.48
N ARG A 30 2.47 -2.61 8.70
CA ARG A 30 3.08 -2.35 10.01
C ARG A 30 2.89 -0.90 10.46
N THR A 31 3.04 0.05 9.55
CA THR A 31 2.86 1.47 9.86
C THR A 31 1.42 1.76 10.25
N ILE A 32 0.44 1.26 9.47
CA ILE A 32 -0.98 1.42 9.78
C ILE A 32 -1.28 0.80 11.15
N SER A 33 -0.91 -0.46 11.39
CA SER A 33 -1.16 -1.17 12.64
C SER A 33 -0.56 -0.46 13.85
N TYR A 34 0.68 0.04 13.71
CA TYR A 34 1.36 0.80 14.75
C TYR A 34 0.62 2.10 15.08
N VAL A 35 0.32 2.92 14.07
CA VAL A 35 -0.35 4.21 14.28
C VAL A 35 -1.76 4.03 14.85
N LEU A 36 -2.51 3.06 14.33
CA LEU A 36 -3.86 2.75 14.81
C LEU A 36 -3.87 2.33 16.27
N LYS A 37 -2.89 1.52 16.68
CA LYS A 37 -2.75 1.09 18.07
C LYS A 37 -2.42 2.28 18.98
N GLU A 38 -1.37 3.04 18.66
CA GLU A 38 -0.85 4.07 19.55
C GLU A 38 -1.73 5.33 19.61
N ILE A 39 -2.42 5.68 18.51
CA ILE A 39 -3.18 6.94 18.41
C ILE A 39 -4.69 6.74 18.55
N ALA A 40 -5.22 5.59 18.12
CA ALA A 40 -6.67 5.36 18.02
C ALA A 40 -7.19 4.20 18.88
N ASP A 41 -6.31 3.49 19.60
CA ASP A 41 -6.63 2.28 20.36
C ASP A 41 -7.40 1.26 19.50
N ILE A 42 -6.87 1.01 18.30
CA ILE A 42 -7.36 0.02 17.36
C ILE A 42 -6.25 -0.99 17.11
N THR A 43 -6.49 -2.25 17.48
CA THR A 43 -5.54 -3.34 17.19
C THR A 43 -5.99 -4.11 15.96
N VAL A 44 -5.17 -4.09 14.92
CA VAL A 44 -5.33 -4.87 13.69
C VAL A 44 -3.95 -5.33 13.25
N ASP A 45 -3.81 -6.58 12.81
CA ASP A 45 -2.50 -7.15 12.47
C ASP A 45 -2.13 -6.90 11.01
N THR A 46 -3.03 -7.27 10.10
CA THR A 46 -2.91 -7.03 8.65
C THR A 46 -4.07 -6.15 8.17
N PRO A 47 -4.00 -4.82 8.35
CA PRO A 47 -5.08 -3.90 8.01
C PRO A 47 -5.49 -3.91 6.53
N LEU A 48 -4.54 -4.06 5.61
CA LEU A 48 -4.78 -4.09 4.17
C LEU A 48 -4.34 -5.42 3.58
N THR A 49 -5.27 -6.14 2.95
CA THR A 49 -4.97 -7.35 2.19
C THR A 49 -4.24 -7.01 0.89
N ASN A 50 -3.56 -7.99 0.29
CA ASN A 50 -2.91 -7.82 -1.02
C ASN A 50 -3.89 -7.32 -2.10
N GLU A 51 -5.15 -7.76 -2.05
CA GLU A 51 -6.19 -7.31 -2.98
C GLU A 51 -6.50 -5.82 -2.80
N ILE A 52 -6.63 -5.35 -1.56
CA ILE A 52 -6.86 -3.93 -1.26
C ILE A 52 -5.65 -3.09 -1.69
N LEU A 53 -4.43 -3.54 -1.39
CA LEU A 53 -3.20 -2.86 -1.80
C LEU A 53 -3.08 -2.75 -3.32
N LEU A 54 -3.42 -3.83 -4.04
CA LEU A 54 -3.46 -3.81 -5.50
C LEU A 54 -4.51 -2.81 -6.01
N LYS A 55 -5.69 -2.77 -5.37
CA LYS A 55 -6.75 -1.83 -5.74
C LYS A 55 -6.30 -0.38 -5.53
N PHE A 56 -5.68 -0.05 -4.39
CA PHE A 56 -5.04 1.26 -4.17
C PHE A 56 -4.10 1.64 -5.32
N LYS A 57 -3.13 0.76 -5.64
CA LYS A 57 -2.13 0.98 -6.70
C LYS A 57 -2.74 1.04 -8.11
N SER A 58 -3.94 0.49 -8.31
CA SER A 58 -4.65 0.51 -9.59
C SER A 58 -5.47 1.79 -9.82
N THR A 59 -5.72 2.57 -8.76
CA THR A 59 -6.33 3.91 -8.89
C THR A 59 -5.27 4.95 -9.20
N GLY A 60 -5.61 6.04 -9.89
CA GLY A 60 -4.67 7.13 -10.18
C GLY A 60 -4.33 8.00 -8.96
N GLY A 61 -5.15 7.95 -7.91
CA GLY A 61 -5.08 8.84 -6.75
C GLY A 61 -4.11 8.45 -5.62
N PHE A 62 -3.53 7.23 -5.63
CA PHE A 62 -2.62 6.77 -4.56
C PHE A 62 -1.28 6.31 -5.15
N ASN A 63 -0.46 7.30 -5.51
CA ASN A 63 0.75 7.10 -6.31
C ASN A 63 1.94 6.56 -5.51
N ASP A 64 1.94 6.70 -4.18
CA ASP A 64 3.01 6.18 -3.32
C ASP A 64 2.48 5.48 -2.06
N GLU A 65 3.37 4.77 -1.37
CA GLU A 65 3.04 4.04 -0.15
C GLU A 65 2.65 4.94 1.03
N ILE A 66 3.02 6.22 1.02
CA ILE A 66 2.63 7.18 2.06
C ILE A 66 1.14 7.49 1.91
N ASP A 67 0.67 7.76 0.70
CA ASP A 67 -0.73 8.03 0.39
C ASP A 67 -1.63 6.84 0.78
N ILE A 68 -1.19 5.61 0.43
CA ILE A 68 -1.90 4.37 0.80
C ILE A 68 -1.95 4.21 2.31
N THR A 69 -0.82 4.39 2.99
CA THR A 69 -0.70 4.25 4.45
C THR A 69 -1.60 5.26 5.17
N TYR A 70 -1.54 6.52 4.76
CA TYR A 70 -2.31 7.61 5.35
C TYR A 70 -3.81 7.37 5.17
N SER A 71 -4.23 7.00 3.96
CA SER A 71 -5.63 6.72 3.64
C SER A 71 -6.17 5.52 4.41
N GLY A 72 -5.36 4.46 4.55
CA GLY A 72 -5.69 3.31 5.39
C GLY A 72 -5.94 3.71 6.84
N ILE A 73 -5.03 4.48 7.45
CA ILE A 73 -5.20 4.98 8.83
C ILE A 73 -6.50 5.76 8.99
N LEU A 74 -6.76 6.72 8.10
CA LEU A 74 -7.96 7.54 8.16
C LEU A 74 -9.24 6.71 8.01
N CYS A 75 -9.26 5.76 7.07
CA CYS A 75 -10.42 4.89 6.87
C CYS A 75 -10.72 4.04 8.11
N PHE A 76 -9.71 3.47 8.76
CA PHE A 76 -9.92 2.69 9.99
C PHE A 76 -10.47 3.56 11.13
N ILE A 77 -9.92 4.77 11.31
CA ILE A 77 -10.39 5.70 12.35
C ILE A 77 -11.83 6.16 12.06
N ALA A 78 -12.12 6.51 10.80
CA ALA A 78 -13.45 6.93 10.36
C ALA A 78 -14.46 5.80 10.50
N ALA A 79 -14.12 4.57 10.11
CA ALA A 79 -14.97 3.40 10.24
C ALA A 79 -15.33 3.12 11.72
N LYS A 80 -14.36 3.22 12.65
CA LYS A 80 -14.63 3.12 14.10
C LYS A 80 -15.61 4.20 14.56
N LYS A 81 -15.43 5.46 14.14
CA LYS A 81 -16.32 6.58 14.52
C LYS A 81 -17.73 6.45 13.94
N LEU A 82 -17.85 5.91 12.73
CA LEU A 82 -19.11 5.73 12.01
C LEU A 82 -19.78 4.39 12.32
N ASN A 83 -19.16 3.53 13.12
CA ASN A 83 -19.59 2.15 13.38
C ASN A 83 -19.82 1.34 12.09
N LYS A 84 -18.90 1.46 11.14
CA LYS A 84 -18.89 0.76 9.84
C LYS A 84 -17.75 -0.24 9.75
N ASN A 85 -17.83 -1.17 8.80
CA ASN A 85 -16.72 -2.05 8.47
C ASN A 85 -15.58 -1.23 7.78
N PRO A 86 -14.32 -1.31 8.25
CA PRO A 86 -13.21 -0.58 7.65
C PRO A 86 -12.96 -0.94 6.17
N THR A 87 -13.06 -2.22 5.81
CA THR A 87 -12.84 -2.68 4.43
C THR A 87 -13.89 -2.11 3.48
N GLU A 88 -15.17 -2.08 3.90
CA GLU A 88 -16.24 -1.48 3.10
C GLU A 88 -15.98 0.01 2.87
N LEU A 89 -15.54 0.75 3.91
CA LEU A 89 -15.24 2.16 3.78
C LEU A 89 -14.01 2.41 2.88
N ILE A 90 -12.99 1.56 2.96
CA ILE A 90 -11.82 1.64 2.07
C ILE A 90 -12.25 1.42 0.62
N ILE A 91 -13.08 0.41 0.36
CA ILE A 91 -13.59 0.13 -0.99
C ILE A 91 -14.38 1.32 -1.53
N ASP A 92 -15.24 1.93 -0.71
CA ASP A 92 -16.01 3.13 -1.08
C ASP A 92 -15.09 4.31 -1.41
N VAL A 93 -14.04 4.55 -0.62
CA VAL A 93 -13.03 5.58 -0.92
C VAL A 93 -12.33 5.29 -2.26
N LEU A 94 -11.93 4.05 -2.51
CA LEU A 94 -11.25 3.66 -3.74
C LEU A 94 -12.13 3.77 -4.98
N ASP A 95 -13.42 3.44 -4.87
CA ASP A 95 -14.38 3.51 -5.97
C ASP A 95 -14.74 4.96 -6.36
N ASN A 96 -14.41 5.92 -5.49
CA ASN A 96 -14.60 7.36 -5.70
C ASN A 96 -13.27 8.13 -5.78
N ALA A 97 -12.14 7.43 -5.94
CA ALA A 97 -10.83 8.05 -6.14
C ALA A 97 -10.58 8.27 -7.64
N ASP A 98 -10.21 9.51 -8.01
CA ASP A 98 -9.95 9.95 -9.39
C ASP A 98 -8.70 9.30 -10.03
#